data_AF-A0A4R8G2X4-F1
#
_entry.id   AF-A0A4R8G2X4-F1
#
_cell.length_a   1.000
_cell.length_b   1.000
_cell.length_c   1.000
_cell.angle_alpha   90.00
_cell.angle_beta   90.00
_cell.angle_gamma   90.00
#
_symmetry.space_group_name_H-M   'P 1'
#
loop_
_entity.id
_entity.type
_entity.pdbx_description
1 polymer ?
#
loop_
_entity_poly.entity_id
_entity_poly.type
_entity_poly.pdbx_seq_one_letter_code
_entity_poly.pdbx_strand_id
1 'polypeptide(L)'
;MAKVGVSLKIDVTKIDKARLFKGQKGTYLDATVFVDLGEADQYGNHGMITQDVTKEERQAGTRGEILGNCKVFYRDDQGQQEPNYGGYQQAQANHAARQNQPTPGQQGMNGPQVTDFDDEIPFRQAHYLIGG
;
A
#
# COMPACT_ATOMS: atom_id res chain seq x y z
N MET A 1 21.33 -19.66 -15.58
CA MET A 1 21.03 -19.40 -14.16
C MET A 1 19.94 -18.35 -14.14
N ALA A 2 18.81 -18.62 -13.49
CA ALA A 2 17.76 -17.64 -13.28
C ALA A 2 18.32 -16.43 -12.50
N LYS A 3 17.91 -15.23 -12.90
CA LYS A 3 18.28 -13.96 -12.25
C LYS A 3 17.03 -13.27 -11.75
N VAL A 4 17.13 -12.66 -10.57
CA VAL A 4 16.07 -11.83 -9.98
C VAL A 4 16.66 -10.45 -9.67
N GLY A 5 16.00 -9.40 -10.14
CA GLY A 5 16.30 -8.02 -9.79
C GLY A 5 15.39 -7.54 -8.68
N VAL A 6 15.96 -7.01 -7.60
CA VAL A 6 15.22 -6.49 -6.44
C VAL A 6 15.65 -5.07 -6.14
N SER A 7 14.68 -4.18 -5.94
CA SER A 7 14.87 -2.82 -5.45
C SER A 7 14.72 -2.79 -3.93
N LEU A 8 15.58 -2.03 -3.25
CA LEU A 8 15.61 -1.94 -1.79
C LEU A 8 15.24 -0.52 -1.35
N LYS A 9 14.41 -0.42 -0.32
CA LYS A 9 14.17 0.83 0.40
C LYS A 9 14.58 0.63 1.86
N ILE A 10 15.57 1.42 2.29
CA ILE A 10 16.18 1.33 3.61
C ILE A 10 15.96 2.64 4.34
N ASP A 11 15.37 2.57 5.52
CA ASP A 11 15.28 3.66 6.48
C ASP A 11 16.60 3.77 7.24
N VAL A 12 17.43 4.72 6.83
CA VAL A 12 18.75 4.95 7.42
C VAL A 12 18.70 5.45 8.86
N THR A 13 17.54 5.93 9.31
CA THR A 13 17.36 6.38 10.70
C THR A 13 17.25 5.21 11.69
N LYS A 14 16.88 4.02 11.18
CA LYS A 14 16.79 2.77 11.94
C LYS A 14 18.06 1.93 11.90
N ILE A 15 19.16 2.46 11.36
CA ILE A 15 20.42 1.73 11.36
C ILE A 15 21.02 1.80 12.76
N ASP A 16 21.26 0.64 13.36
CA ASP A 16 22.09 0.53 14.54
C ASP A 16 23.55 0.82 14.15
N LYS A 17 23.99 2.04 14.47
CA LYS A 17 25.32 2.53 14.17
C LYS A 17 26.42 1.81 14.96
N ALA A 18 26.09 1.18 16.09
CA ALA A 18 27.05 0.43 16.88
C ALA A 18 27.51 -0.85 16.17
N ARG A 19 26.72 -1.34 15.21
CA ARG A 19 27.00 -2.55 14.42
C ARG A 19 27.71 -2.26 13.10
N LEU A 20 27.96 -0.99 12.81
CA LEU A 20 28.74 -0.60 11.64
C LEU A 20 30.19 -1.04 11.81
N PHE A 21 30.76 -1.63 10.76
CA PHE A 21 32.15 -2.07 10.77
C PHE A 21 32.97 -1.40 9.67
N LYS A 22 34.27 -1.25 9.90
CA LYS A 22 35.20 -0.70 8.91
C LYS A 22 35.67 -1.81 7.98
N GLY A 23 35.39 -1.67 6.69
CA GLY A 23 35.98 -2.48 5.63
C GLY A 23 37.12 -1.73 4.94
N GLN A 24 37.70 -2.34 3.91
CA GLN A 24 38.86 -1.76 3.21
C GLN A 24 38.59 -0.38 2.58
N LYS A 25 37.36 -0.14 2.10
CA LYS A 25 37.01 1.08 1.35
C LYS A 25 35.95 1.95 2.04
N GLY A 26 35.58 1.66 3.29
CA GLY A 26 34.51 2.41 3.94
C GLY A 26 33.96 1.79 5.21
N THR A 27 32.79 2.28 5.60
CA THR A 27 32.00 1.75 6.72
C THR A 27 30.81 1.00 6.15
N TYR A 28 30.57 -0.20 6.66
CA TYR A 28 29.60 -1.14 6.12
C TYR A 28 28.65 -1.61 7.21
N LEU A 29 27.50 -2.10 6.77
CA LEU A 29 26.55 -2.86 7.57
C LEU A 29 26.23 -4.14 6.81
N ASP A 30 25.96 -5.20 7.55
CA ASP A 30 25.40 -6.44 7.00
C ASP A 30 23.87 -6.42 7.19
N ALA A 31 23.14 -6.89 6.19
CA ALA A 31 21.69 -7.00 6.22
C ALA A 31 21.19 -8.23 5.45
N THR A 32 20.12 -8.80 5.95
CA THR A 32 19.42 -9.96 5.36
C THR A 32 18.10 -9.51 4.76
N VAL A 33 17.75 -10.07 3.60
CA VAL A 33 16.47 -9.82 2.92
C VAL A 33 15.78 -11.15 2.67
N PHE A 34 14.52 -11.26 3.09
CA PHE A 34 13.65 -12.38 2.73
C PHE A 34 12.73 -11.92 1.61
N VAL A 35 12.83 -12.56 0.44
CA VAL A 35 12.09 -12.17 -0.76
C VAL A 35 11.08 -13.26 -1.12
N ASP A 36 9.81 -12.90 -1.17
CA ASP A 36 8.74 -13.66 -1.79
C ASP A 36 8.79 -13.47 -3.32
N LEU A 37 8.95 -14.57 -4.05
CA LEU A 37 8.96 -14.58 -5.50
C LEU A 37 7.56 -14.84 -6.09
N GLY A 38 6.53 -15.03 -5.28
CA GLY A 38 5.16 -15.23 -5.74
C GLY A 38 4.41 -13.89 -5.77
N GLU A 39 3.89 -13.50 -4.61
CA GLU A 39 2.97 -12.37 -4.48
C GLU A 39 3.59 -11.21 -3.71
N ALA A 40 3.20 -9.99 -4.11
CA ALA A 40 3.52 -8.79 -3.34
C ALA A 40 2.48 -8.58 -2.23
N ASP A 41 2.89 -7.96 -1.13
CA ASP A 41 1.98 -7.51 -0.08
C ASP A 41 1.06 -6.37 -0.56
N GLN A 42 0.15 -5.93 0.32
CA GLN A 42 -0.79 -4.83 0.04
C GLN A 42 -0.12 -3.49 -0.34
N TYR A 43 1.18 -3.33 -0.08
CA TYR A 43 1.98 -2.14 -0.39
C TYR A 43 2.89 -2.34 -1.61
N GLY A 44 2.80 -3.49 -2.29
CA GLY A 44 3.61 -3.83 -3.46
C GLY A 44 5.03 -4.30 -3.13
N ASN A 45 5.27 -4.72 -1.88
CA ASN A 45 6.58 -5.22 -1.44
C ASN A 45 6.62 -6.74 -1.48
N HIS A 46 7.81 -7.24 -1.74
CA HIS A 46 8.09 -8.66 -1.83
C HIS A 46 8.87 -9.16 -0.63
N GLY A 47 9.19 -8.30 0.34
CA GLY A 47 10.05 -8.73 1.43
C GLY A 47 10.46 -7.63 2.38
N MET A 48 11.01 -8.05 3.51
CA MET A 48 11.57 -7.17 4.54
C MET A 48 13.10 -7.25 4.56
N ILE A 49 13.72 -6.14 4.96
CA ILE A 49 15.17 -6.00 5.14
C ILE A 49 15.44 -5.88 6.64
N THR A 50 16.30 -6.74 7.18
CA THR A 50 16.72 -6.71 8.59
C THR A 50 18.21 -6.50 8.68
N GLN A 51 18.68 -5.63 9.59
CA GLN A 51 20.10 -5.52 9.90
C GLN A 51 20.58 -6.81 10.57
N ASP A 52 21.79 -7.26 10.26
CA ASP A 52 22.35 -8.45 10.89
C ASP A 52 22.78 -8.15 12.34
N VAL A 53 22.52 -9.11 13.23
CA VAL A 53 23.03 -9.11 14.61
C VAL A 53 24.29 -9.96 14.72
N THR A 54 25.02 -9.85 15.85
CA THR A 54 26.23 -10.67 16.05
C THR A 54 25.89 -12.16 16.11
N LYS A 55 26.91 -13.01 15.96
CA LYS A 55 26.72 -14.47 15.99
C LYS A 55 26.11 -14.92 17.31
N GLU A 56 26.55 -14.33 18.41
CA GLU A 56 26.10 -14.62 19.77
C GLU A 56 24.64 -14.23 19.96
N GLU A 57 24.24 -13.04 19.51
CA GLU A 57 22.85 -12.57 19.57
C GLU A 57 21.92 -13.40 18.70
N ARG A 58 22.39 -13.78 17.50
CA ARG A 58 21.66 -14.68 16.60
C ARG A 58 21.43 -16.04 17.25
N GLN A 59 22.44 -16.59 17.93
CA GLN A 59 22.32 -17.85 18.68
C GLN A 59 21.38 -17.72 19.87
N ALA A 60 21.32 -16.55 20.50
CA ALA A 60 20.35 -16.21 21.54
C ALA A 60 18.93 -15.93 21.01
N GLY A 61 18.71 -16.01 19.69
CA GLY A 61 17.42 -15.78 19.05
C GLY A 61 17.05 -14.30 18.86
N THR A 62 18.00 -13.39 19.09
CA THR A 62 17.79 -11.95 18.84
C THR A 62 17.66 -11.72 17.34
N ARG A 63 16.64 -10.95 16.95
CA ARG A 63 16.44 -10.51 15.57
C ARG A 63 16.89 -9.07 15.45
N GLY A 64 17.56 -8.75 14.34
CA GLY A 64 18.00 -7.38 14.10
C GLY A 64 16.87 -6.46 13.69
N GLU A 65 17.17 -5.17 13.70
CA GLU A 65 16.20 -4.12 13.40
C GLU A 65 15.70 -4.21 11.96
N ILE A 66 14.39 -4.00 11.76
CA ILE A 66 13.78 -3.95 10.43
C ILE A 66 14.12 -2.59 9.81
N LEU A 67 15.01 -2.62 8.83
CA LEU A 67 15.51 -1.46 8.13
C LEU A 67 14.56 -1.02 7.00
N GLY A 68 13.73 -1.91 6.46
CA GLY A 68 12.80 -1.55 5.39
C GLY A 68 12.31 -2.75 4.59
N ASN A 69 12.11 -2.52 3.29
CA ASN A 69 11.38 -3.42 2.40
C ASN A 69 12.04 -3.54 1.02
N CYS A 70 11.76 -4.64 0.35
CA CYS A 70 12.26 -4.93 -0.99
C CYS A 70 11.11 -5.14 -1.99
N LYS A 71 11.35 -4.84 -3.26
CA LYS A 71 10.39 -5.09 -4.35
C LYS A 71 11.10 -5.71 -5.55
N VAL A 72 10.62 -6.87 -6.00
CA VAL A 72 11.12 -7.51 -7.22
C VAL A 72 10.68 -6.70 -8.43
N PHE A 73 11.61 -6.44 -9.35
CA PHE A 73 11.36 -5.70 -10.60
C PHE A 73 11.79 -6.46 -11.86
N TYR A 74 12.50 -7.58 -11.72
CA TYR A 74 12.97 -8.39 -12.84
C TYR A 74 13.06 -9.87 -12.43
N ARG A 75 12.65 -10.78 -13.32
CA ARG A 75 12.86 -12.23 -13.23
C ARG A 75 13.14 -12.80 -14.62
N ASP A 76 14.10 -13.69 -14.74
CA ASP A 76 14.59 -14.25 -16.02
C ASP A 76 13.63 -15.30 -16.62
N ASP A 77 12.81 -15.92 -15.77
CA ASP A 77 11.95 -17.07 -16.06
C ASP A 77 10.50 -16.72 -16.41
N GLN A 78 10.13 -15.43 -16.34
CA GLN A 78 8.82 -14.94 -16.76
C GLN A 78 8.99 -13.69 -17.63
N GLY A 79 8.52 -13.76 -18.88
CA GLY A 79 8.46 -12.62 -19.78
C GLY A 79 7.85 -11.40 -19.08
N GLN A 80 8.45 -10.24 -19.33
CA GLN A 80 8.13 -8.93 -18.75
C GLN A 80 6.80 -8.86 -17.96
N GLN A 81 6.88 -8.94 -16.63
CA GLN A 81 5.90 -8.24 -15.81
C GLN A 81 6.46 -6.83 -15.58
N GLU A 82 5.79 -5.85 -16.19
CA GLU A 82 6.12 -4.44 -16.06
C GLU A 82 6.17 -4.02 -14.58
N PRO A 83 7.12 -3.16 -14.18
CA PRO A 83 7.12 -2.59 -12.84
C PRO A 83 5.90 -1.67 -12.70
N ASN A 84 4.86 -2.15 -12.01
CA ASN A 84 3.74 -1.32 -11.59
C ASN A 84 4.25 -0.22 -10.62
N TYR A 85 4.60 0.94 -11.18
CA TYR A 85 4.80 2.20 -10.49
C TYR A 85 3.52 3.01 -10.63
N GLY A 86 2.66 3.01 -9.61
CA GLY A 86 1.58 4.01 -9.51
C GLY A 86 0.20 3.45 -9.23
N GLY A 87 -0.01 2.90 -8.03
CA GLY A 87 -1.35 2.77 -7.46
C GLY A 87 -1.89 4.11 -6.98
N TYR A 88 -2.14 5.08 -7.88
CA TYR A 88 -2.92 6.30 -7.59
C TYR A 88 -3.50 6.88 -8.90
N GLN A 89 -4.36 6.16 -9.62
CA GLN A 89 -5.11 6.79 -10.73
C GLN A 89 -6.43 6.11 -11.11
N GLN A 90 -7.06 5.39 -10.18
CA GLN A 90 -8.37 4.78 -10.44
C GLN A 90 -9.45 5.30 -9.49
N ALA A 91 -9.77 6.59 -9.61
CA ALA A 91 -10.95 7.16 -8.95
C ALA A 91 -11.69 8.24 -9.78
N GLN A 92 -11.29 8.55 -11.02
CA GLN A 92 -11.89 9.71 -11.72
C GLN A 92 -12.31 9.51 -13.18
N ALA A 93 -12.46 8.26 -13.64
CA ALA A 93 -12.91 7.98 -15.02
C ALA A 93 -14.35 7.43 -15.11
N ASN A 94 -15.01 7.07 -14.01
CA ASN A 94 -16.28 6.33 -14.05
C ASN A 94 -17.57 7.18 -13.89
N HIS A 95 -17.50 8.51 -13.83
CA HIS A 95 -18.68 9.37 -13.67
C HIS A 95 -19.21 10.00 -14.98
N ALA A 96 -18.51 9.90 -16.10
CA ALA A 96 -18.85 10.64 -17.32
C ALA A 96 -19.71 9.88 -18.36
N ALA A 97 -19.98 8.58 -18.19
CA ALA A 97 -20.57 7.74 -19.25
C ALA A 97 -22.07 7.39 -19.08
N ARG A 98 -22.80 7.98 -18.13
CA ARG A 98 -24.26 7.70 -17.95
C ARG A 98 -25.19 8.84 -18.37
N GLN A 99 -24.69 9.92 -18.95
CA GLN A 99 -25.49 11.13 -19.24
C GLN A 99 -26.14 11.16 -20.64
N ASN A 100 -26.06 10.08 -21.43
CA ASN A 100 -26.56 10.08 -22.81
C ASN A 100 -27.42 8.85 -23.15
N GLN A 101 -28.59 8.73 -22.50
CA GLN A 101 -29.69 7.91 -23.03
C GLN A 101 -30.88 8.82 -23.39
N PRO A 102 -31.37 8.78 -24.64
CA PRO A 102 -32.55 9.54 -25.05
C PRO A 102 -33.83 8.87 -24.52
N THR A 103 -34.71 9.69 -23.95
CA THR A 103 -36.04 9.31 -23.46
C THR A 103 -37.01 9.16 -24.63
N PRO A 104 -37.72 8.03 -24.79
CA PRO A 104 -38.85 7.94 -25.72
C PRO A 104 -40.15 8.41 -25.05
N GLY A 105 -40.76 9.44 -25.64
CA GLY A 105 -42.21 9.57 -25.82
C GLY A 105 -43.13 9.75 -24.60
N GLN A 106 -43.62 10.98 -24.41
CA GLN A 106 -44.83 11.29 -23.64
C GLN A 106 -46.10 10.76 -24.35
N GLN A 107 -47.04 10.18 -23.59
CA GLN A 107 -48.49 10.34 -23.79
C GLN A 107 -49.25 9.76 -22.58
N GLY A 108 -50.12 10.55 -21.94
CA GLY A 108 -51.18 10.03 -21.06
C GLY A 108 -51.39 10.78 -19.74
N MET A 109 -52.52 11.47 -19.65
CA MET A 109 -52.94 12.47 -18.67
C MET A 109 -53.55 11.88 -17.37
N ASN A 110 -53.47 12.67 -16.28
CA ASN A 110 -54.37 12.77 -15.09
C ASN A 110 -54.15 11.88 -13.83
N GLY A 111 -53.80 12.54 -12.72
CA GLY A 111 -54.04 12.12 -11.33
C GLY A 111 -53.44 13.11 -10.31
N PRO A 112 -54.12 13.52 -9.21
CA PRO A 112 -53.78 14.75 -8.47
C PRO A 112 -52.55 14.65 -7.58
N GLN A 113 -51.88 15.79 -7.44
CA GLN A 113 -50.76 16.08 -6.55
C GLN A 113 -51.11 15.82 -5.08
N VAL A 114 -50.19 15.18 -4.36
CA VAL A 114 -50.06 15.33 -2.90
C VAL A 114 -48.65 15.83 -2.62
N THR A 115 -48.60 17.01 -2.01
CA THR A 115 -47.41 17.70 -1.55
C THR A 115 -46.95 17.13 -0.21
N ASP A 116 -45.70 17.45 0.10
CA ASP A 116 -45.07 17.41 1.43
C ASP A 116 -44.58 16.04 1.88
N PHE A 117 -43.26 15.97 2.13
CA PHE A 117 -42.58 15.43 3.32
C PHE A 117 -41.08 15.37 2.98
N ASP A 118 -40.52 16.58 2.87
CA ASP A 118 -39.14 16.85 3.25
C ASP A 118 -39.05 16.49 4.74
N ASP A 119 -38.25 15.47 5.11
CA ASP A 119 -37.66 15.24 6.45
C ASP A 119 -37.30 13.77 6.68
N GLU A 120 -36.21 13.27 6.10
CA GLU A 120 -35.36 12.32 6.84
C GLU A 120 -33.94 12.26 6.26
N ILE A 121 -33.18 13.31 6.61
CA ILE A 121 -31.73 13.37 6.50
C ILE A 121 -31.16 12.88 7.84
N PRO A 122 -30.58 11.66 7.97
CA PRO A 122 -29.98 11.27 9.24
C PRO A 122 -28.49 11.64 9.26
N PHE A 123 -28.18 12.93 9.48
CA PHE A 123 -26.83 13.31 9.88
C PHE A 123 -26.67 13.23 11.40
N ARG A 124 -25.71 12.39 11.78
CA ARG A 124 -25.22 12.17 13.13
C ARG A 124 -24.80 13.48 13.82
N GLN A 125 -24.98 13.47 15.15
CA GLN A 125 -23.95 13.73 16.17
C GLN A 125 -24.15 14.95 17.09
N ALA A 126 -23.95 14.64 18.38
CA ALA A 126 -23.40 15.44 19.48
C ALA A 126 -24.37 16.14 20.45
N HIS A 127 -24.29 15.68 21.73
CA HIS A 127 -24.04 16.43 22.96
C HIS A 127 -24.74 17.81 23.11
N TYR A 128 -25.48 18.13 24.17
CA TYR A 128 -25.02 18.18 25.57
C TYR A 128 -26.22 18.49 26.50
N LEU A 129 -25.97 18.23 27.78
CA LEU A 129 -26.79 18.27 28.99
C LEU A 129 -27.56 19.57 29.32
N ILE A 130 -28.49 19.40 30.27
CA ILE A 130 -28.94 20.25 31.41
C ILE A 130 -30.49 20.21 31.41
N GLY A 131 -31.22 19.72 32.42
CA GLY A 131 -31.03 19.70 33.87
C GLY A 131 -32.20 20.48 34.49
N GLY A 132 -33.06 19.81 35.26
CA GLY A 132 -34.23 20.38 35.94
C GLY A 132 -35.21 19.32 36.38
#